data_AF-A0A359KKH4-F1
#
_entry.id   AF-A0A359KKH4-F1
#
_cell.length_a   1.000
_cell.length_b   1.000
_cell.length_c   1.000
_cell.angle_alpha   90.00
_cell.angle_beta   90.00
_cell.angle_gamma   90.00
#
_symmetry.space_group_name_H-M   'P 1'
#
loop_
_entity.id
_entity.type
_entity.pdbx_description
1 polymer ?
#
loop_
_entity_poly.entity_id
_entity_poly.type
_entity_poly.pdbx_seq_one_letter_code
_entity_poly.pdbx_strand_id
1 'polypeptide(L)'
;MGYRGNDLIAEIRASAQPRLYVISGPSGVGKDTIIDQLRLRLPDFYFAVTATTRPRRPGEIDGVHYFFITPAEFRRHLDDGEFMEHAEVYGNLYGVP
;
A
#
# COMPACT_ATOMS: atom_id res chain seq x y z
N MET A 1 -32.92 -13.08 5.19
CA MET A 1 -32.29 -11.81 5.57
C MET A 1 -31.24 -11.51 4.52
N GLY A 2 -31.58 -10.69 3.52
CA GLY A 2 -30.75 -10.51 2.31
C GLY A 2 -29.41 -9.88 2.65
N TYR A 3 -28.34 -10.41 2.04
CA TYR A 3 -26.98 -9.93 2.22
C TYR A 3 -26.86 -8.48 1.72
N ARG A 4 -26.96 -7.50 2.64
CA ARG A 4 -26.67 -6.08 2.41
C ARG A 4 -25.34 -5.83 1.66
N GLY A 5 -24.40 -6.78 1.74
CA GLY A 5 -23.12 -6.70 1.03
C GLY A 5 -23.25 -6.69 -0.49
N ASN A 6 -24.23 -7.40 -1.06
CA ASN A 6 -24.39 -7.43 -2.52
C ASN A 6 -24.90 -6.10 -3.07
N ASP A 7 -25.84 -5.47 -2.37
CA ASP A 7 -26.39 -4.17 -2.75
C ASP A 7 -25.32 -3.07 -2.64
N LEU A 8 -24.51 -3.12 -1.57
CA LEU A 8 -23.35 -2.25 -1.42
C LEU A 8 -22.33 -2.45 -2.55
N ILE A 9 -22.01 -3.69 -2.93
CA ILE A 9 -21.08 -3.95 -4.04
C ILE A 9 -21.64 -3.44 -5.37
N ALA A 10 -22.95 -3.55 -5.60
CA ALA A 10 -23.60 -3.03 -6.79
C ALA A 10 -23.53 -1.49 -6.86
N GLU A 11 -23.83 -0.81 -5.75
CA GLU A 11 -23.68 0.64 -5.64
C GLU A 11 -22.21 1.08 -5.79
N ILE A 12 -21.29 0.29 -5.25
CA ILE A 12 -19.85 0.51 -5.40
C ILE A 12 -19.45 0.49 -6.89
N ARG A 13 -20.00 -0.44 -7.67
CA ARG A 13 -19.71 -0.57 -9.10
C ARG A 13 -20.35 0.53 -9.96
N ALA A 14 -21.44 1.13 -9.50
CA ALA A 14 -22.20 2.12 -10.26
C ALA A 14 -21.65 3.55 -10.15
N SER A 15 -20.83 3.85 -9.14
CA SER A 15 -20.30 5.22 -8.94
C SER A 15 -18.99 5.45 -9.72
N ALA A 16 -18.90 6.61 -10.37
CA ALA A 16 -17.75 7.07 -11.15
C ALA A 16 -16.66 7.76 -10.32
N GLN A 17 -16.78 7.77 -8.99
CA GLN A 17 -15.76 8.39 -8.12
C GLN A 17 -14.60 7.43 -7.86
N PRO A 18 -13.34 7.90 -7.86
CA PRO A 18 -12.19 7.11 -7.43
C PRO A 18 -12.38 6.58 -6.01
N ARG A 19 -12.00 5.32 -5.78
CA ARG A 19 -12.17 4.64 -4.50
C ARG A 19 -10.83 4.28 -3.88
N LEU A 20 -10.70 4.52 -2.59
CA LEU A 20 -9.59 4.05 -1.78
C LEU A 20 -9.99 2.74 -1.09
N TYR A 21 -9.21 1.70 -1.30
CA TYR A 21 -9.35 0.43 -0.61
C TYR A 21 -8.19 0.24 0.36
N VAL A 22 -8.50 -0.02 1.62
CA VAL A 22 -7.50 -0.26 2.67
C VAL A 22 -7.58 -1.73 3.09
N ILE A 23 -6.46 -2.45 2.95
CA ILE A 23 -6.33 -3.84 3.42
C ILE A 23 -5.48 -3.83 4.68
N SER A 24 -6.08 -4.14 5.83
CA SER A 24 -5.42 -4.09 7.14
C SER A 24 -5.45 -5.45 7.85
N GLY A 25 -4.48 -5.65 8.77
CA GLY A 25 -4.32 -6.89 9.52
C GLY A 25 -2.90 -7.04 10.09
N PRO A 26 -2.65 -7.99 11.01
CA PRO A 26 -1.34 -8.19 11.64
C PRO A 26 -0.21 -8.48 10.63
N SER A 27 1.04 -8.29 11.05
CA SER A 27 2.20 -8.73 10.28
C SER A 27 2.12 -10.25 10.03
N GLY A 28 2.43 -10.71 8.82
CA GLY A 28 2.43 -12.14 8.46
C GLY A 28 1.07 -12.75 8.09
N VAL A 29 -0.06 -12.01 8.18
CA VAL A 29 -1.40 -12.54 7.83
C VAL A 29 -1.61 -12.75 6.31
N GLY A 30 -0.67 -12.33 5.46
CA GLY A 30 -0.75 -12.50 4.01
C GLY A 30 -1.33 -11.32 3.22
N LYS A 31 -1.30 -10.10 3.78
CA LYS A 31 -1.78 -8.88 3.09
C LYS A 31 -1.09 -8.67 1.73
N ASP A 32 0.24 -8.78 1.71
CA ASP A 32 1.04 -8.58 0.51
C ASP A 32 0.66 -9.61 -0.57
N THR A 33 0.46 -10.87 -0.18
CA THR A 33 -0.02 -11.93 -1.10
C THR A 33 -1.37 -11.59 -1.73
N ILE A 34 -2.30 -11.01 -0.97
CA ILE A 34 -3.60 -10.58 -1.52
C ILE A 34 -3.38 -9.42 -2.50
N ILE A 35 -2.57 -8.42 -2.14
CA ILE A 35 -2.27 -7.26 -2.98
C ILE A 35 -1.62 -7.70 -4.30
N ASP A 36 -0.67 -8.63 -4.27
CA ASP A 36 -0.03 -9.16 -5.48
C ASP A 36 -1.03 -9.84 -6.41
N GLN A 37 -1.94 -10.63 -5.86
CA GLN A 37 -3.01 -11.24 -6.64
C GLN A 37 -3.99 -10.22 -7.22
N LEU A 38 -4.26 -9.12 -6.50
CA LEU A 38 -5.10 -8.04 -6.99
C LEU A 38 -4.42 -7.29 -8.14
N ARG A 39 -3.11 -7.02 -8.05
CA ARG A 39 -2.34 -6.38 -9.14
C ARG A 39 -2.46 -7.14 -10.46
N LEU A 40 -2.45 -8.48 -10.41
CA LEU A 40 -2.59 -9.33 -11.59
C LEU A 40 -4.01 -9.32 -12.19
N ARG A 41 -5.04 -9.11 -11.35
CA ARG A 41 -6.45 -9.19 -11.75
C ARG A 41 -7.08 -7.84 -12.07
N LEU A 42 -6.49 -6.76 -11.57
CA LEU A 42 -7.02 -5.40 -11.65
C LEU A 42 -5.93 -4.47 -12.21
N PRO A 43 -5.62 -4.56 -13.52
CA PRO A 43 -4.57 -3.73 -14.13
C PRO A 43 -4.89 -2.23 -14.09
N ASP A 44 -6.17 -1.87 -13.97
CA ASP A 44 -6.63 -0.47 -13.91
C ASP A 44 -6.55 0.12 -12.50
N PHE A 45 -6.10 -0.64 -11.49
CA PHE A 45 -5.95 -0.14 -10.13
C PHE A 45 -4.59 0.56 -9.94
N TYR A 46 -4.63 1.73 -9.33
CA TYR A 46 -3.44 2.34 -8.74
C TYR A 46 -3.17 1.73 -7.37
N PHE A 47 -1.94 1.26 -7.16
CA PHE A 47 -1.49 0.73 -5.88
C PHE A 47 -0.47 1.70 -5.29
N ALA A 48 -0.78 2.30 -4.14
CA ALA A 48 0.16 3.13 -3.42
C ALA A 48 1.38 2.31 -3.00
N VAL A 49 2.57 2.77 -3.37
CA VAL A 49 3.85 2.15 -3.01
C VAL A 49 4.52 3.02 -1.96
N THR A 50 4.59 2.52 -0.74
CA THR A 50 5.22 3.20 0.40
C THR A 50 6.73 3.09 0.29
N ALA A 51 7.47 4.14 0.66
CA ALA A 51 8.91 4.07 0.85
C ALA A 51 9.26 3.51 2.23
N THR A 52 10.34 2.74 2.35
CA THR A 52 10.80 2.21 3.63
C THR A 52 12.32 2.11 3.72
N THR A 53 12.85 2.27 4.93
CA THR A 53 14.27 2.00 5.23
C THR A 53 14.55 0.57 5.64
N ARG A 54 13.50 -0.27 5.75
CA ARG A 54 13.66 -1.68 6.08
C ARG A 54 14.41 -2.38 4.95
N PRO A 55 15.35 -3.29 5.26
CA PRO A 55 15.95 -4.16 4.24
C PRO A 55 14.88 -4.98 3.51
N ARG A 56 15.01 -5.04 2.19
CA ARG A 56 14.19 -5.89 1.31
C ARG A 56 14.31 -7.36 1.70
N ARG A 57 13.19 -8.07 1.84
CA ARG A 57 13.12 -9.53 2.07
C ARG A 57 13.24 -10.29 0.75
N PRO A 58 13.64 -11.57 0.78
CA PRO A 58 13.59 -12.43 -0.41
C PRO A 58 12.19 -12.44 -1.04
N GLY A 59 12.14 -12.26 -2.36
CA GLY A 59 10.88 -12.21 -3.13
C GLY A 59 10.25 -10.82 -3.26
N GLU A 60 10.61 -9.86 -2.40
CA GLU A 60 10.12 -8.48 -2.55
C GLU A 60 10.81 -7.79 -3.75
N ILE A 61 10.06 -6.94 -4.44
CA ILE A 61 10.49 -6.19 -5.63
C ILE A 61 10.38 -4.69 -5.33
N ASP A 62 11.48 -3.97 -5.54
CA ASP A 62 11.54 -2.52 -5.38
C ASP A 62 10.62 -1.80 -6.37
N GLY A 63 9.94 -0.74 -5.91
CA GLY A 63 8.93 -0.01 -6.68
C GLY A 63 7.62 -0.76 -6.88
N VAL A 64 7.50 -2.00 -6.39
CA VAL A 64 6.25 -2.78 -6.41
C VAL A 64 5.70 -2.97 -5.01
N HIS A 65 6.53 -3.45 -4.08
CA HIS A 65 6.11 -3.71 -2.70
C HIS A 65 6.35 -2.48 -1.84
N TYR A 66 7.56 -1.94 -1.94
CA TYR A 66 8.00 -0.69 -1.32
C TYR A 66 9.04 -0.03 -2.23
N PHE A 67 9.30 1.26 -2.02
CA PHE A 67 10.59 1.85 -2.38
C PHE A 67 11.57 1.59 -1.24
N PHE A 68 12.52 0.68 -1.45
CA PHE A 68 13.52 0.32 -0.45
C PHE A 68 14.68 1.30 -0.54
N ILE A 69 14.62 2.35 0.28
CA ILE A 69 15.58 3.45 0.26
C ILE A 69 16.42 3.47 1.53
N THR A 70 17.56 4.12 1.48
CA THR A 70 18.42 4.29 2.65
C THR A 70 17.82 5.29 3.66
N PRO A 71 18.19 5.24 4.95
CA PRO A 71 17.79 6.26 5.91
C PRO A 71 18.18 7.68 5.51
N ALA A 72 19.33 7.84 4.83
CA ALA A 72 19.79 9.13 4.34
C ALA A 72 18.89 9.67 3.21
N GLU A 73 18.50 8.82 2.26
CA GLU A 73 17.54 9.19 1.21
C GLU A 73 16.17 9.50 1.81
N PHE A 74 15.69 8.70 2.76
CA PHE A 74 14.42 8.95 3.46
C PHE A 74 14.41 10.32 4.12
N ARG A 75 15.51 10.66 4.82
CA ARG A 75 15.67 11.97 5.47
C ARG A 75 15.59 13.10 4.44
N ARG A 76 16.26 12.96 3.29
CA ARG A 76 16.20 13.94 2.21
C ARG A 76 14.76 14.12 1.70
N HIS A 77 14.06 13.03 1.37
CA HIS A 77 12.66 13.11 0.92
C HIS A 77 11.73 13.75 1.96
N LEU A 78 11.98 13.47 3.24
CA LEU A 78 11.25 14.10 4.34
C LEU A 78 11.52 15.61 4.43
N ASP A 79 12.79 16.02 4.36
CA ASP A 79 13.20 17.43 4.43
C ASP A 79 12.71 18.23 3.20
N ASP A 80 12.59 17.57 2.04
CA ASP A 80 12.06 18.13 0.80
C ASP A 80 10.50 18.15 0.75
N GLY A 81 9.82 17.60 1.76
CA GLY A 81 8.36 17.58 1.85
C GLY A 81 7.67 16.62 0.88
N GLU A 82 8.37 15.57 0.45
CA GLU A 82 7.91 14.61 -0.56
C GLU A 82 7.09 13.44 0.02
N PHE A 83 6.76 13.47 1.31
CA PHE A 83 5.87 12.47 1.93
C PHE A 83 4.58 13.13 2.43
N MET A 84 3.43 12.59 2.02
CA MET A 84 2.13 12.93 2.56
C MET A 84 1.99 12.49 4.04
N GLU A 85 2.48 11.30 4.36
CA GLU A 85 2.49 10.74 5.72
C GLU A 85 3.77 9.93 5.96
N HIS A 86 4.27 9.91 7.20
CA HIS A 86 5.40 9.07 7.59
C HIS A 86 5.31 8.57 9.03
N ALA A 87 5.95 7.43 9.32
CA ALA A 87 6.00 6.83 10.65
C ALA A 87 7.27 5.99 10.85
N GLU A 88 7.65 5.79 12.11
CA GLU A 88 8.66 4.80 12.50
C GLU A 88 7.97 3.55 13.07
N VAL A 89 8.32 2.39 12.52
CA VAL A 89 7.73 1.10 12.91
C VAL A 89 8.84 0.07 13.04
N TYR A 90 8.99 -0.49 14.25
CA TYR A 90 10.04 -1.46 14.59
C TYR A 90 11.46 -1.00 14.18
N GLY A 91 11.78 0.28 14.39
CA GLY A 91 13.09 0.87 14.06
C GLY A 91 13.33 1.12 12.57
N ASN A 92 12.31 0.99 11.71
CA ASN A 92 12.38 1.33 10.30
C ASN A 92 11.42 2.48 9.99
N LEU A 93 11.80 3.35 9.07
CA LEU A 93 10.97 4.45 8.61
C LEU A 93 10.08 3.97 7.46
N TYR A 94 8.87 4.52 7.40
CA TYR A 94 7.87 4.29 6.36
C TYR A 94 7.28 5.63 5.95
N GLY A 95 7.17 5.88 4.64
CA GLY A 95 6.67 7.14 4.09
C GLY A 95 5.78 6.90 2.88
N VAL A 96 4.61 7.53 2.86
CA VAL A 96 3.71 7.55 1.70
C VAL A 96 4.07 8.79 0.88
N PRO A 97 4.57 8.64 -0.37
CA PRO A 97 4.85 9.77 -1.25
C PRO A 97 3.59 10.59 -1.57
#